data_AF-A0A2V6CXA9-F1
#
_entry.id   AF-A0A2V6CXA9-F1
#
_cell.length_a   1.000
_cell.length_b   1.000
_cell.length_c   1.000
_cell.angle_alpha   90.00
_cell.angle_beta   90.00
_cell.angle_gamma   90.00
#
_symmetry.space_group_name_H-M   'P 1'
#
loop_
_entity.id
_entity.type
_entity.pdbx_description
1 polymer ?
#
loop_
_entity_poly.entity_id
_entity_poly.type
_entity_poly.pdbx_seq_one_letter_code
_entity_poly.pdbx_strand_id
1 'polypeptide(L)'
;MHDAFGIDSTTGAATPVGATGFNRVGAIDFNPLNGTLYGIGVDPVSTNFDLITINTATGLGTAVGPFGGSITGFVGVADMSFRSDGTLYAVDGLATVYTVNPSTGAATPIGGPQSLPFGNALAFSLSDTLYKVDNEAAYIVNQTHGSGTFVS
;
A
#
# COMPACT_ATOMS: atom_id res chain seq x y z
N MET A 1 -16.44 -10.19 -1.05
CA MET A 1 -15.29 -11.04 -1.43
C MET A 1 -14.72 -10.48 -2.72
N HIS A 2 -13.40 -10.30 -2.81
CA HIS A 2 -12.73 -9.82 -4.02
C HIS A 2 -11.87 -10.93 -4.62
N ASP A 3 -11.75 -10.91 -5.94
CA ASP A 3 -11.00 -11.87 -6.71
C ASP A 3 -9.68 -11.24 -7.20
N ALA A 4 -8.62 -12.02 -7.22
CA ALA A 4 -7.35 -11.68 -7.85
C ALA A 4 -7.38 -12.07 -9.33
N PHE A 5 -6.83 -11.21 -10.17
CA PHE A 5 -6.70 -11.42 -11.61
C PHE A 5 -5.24 -11.25 -12.04
N GLY A 6 -4.79 -12.12 -12.94
CA GLY A 6 -3.55 -11.93 -13.68
C GLY A 6 -3.86 -11.17 -14.97
N ILE A 7 -3.02 -10.20 -15.31
CA ILE A 7 -3.14 -9.44 -16.56
C ILE A 7 -1.98 -9.81 -17.47
N ASP A 8 -2.31 -10.28 -18.68
CA ASP A 8 -1.32 -10.40 -19.74
C ASP A 8 -0.89 -9.00 -20.20
N SER A 9 0.39 -8.68 -20.02
CA SER A 9 0.94 -7.36 -20.36
C SER A 9 0.99 -7.06 -21.86
N THR A 10 0.85 -8.07 -22.72
CA THR A 10 0.84 -7.94 -24.18
C THR A 10 -0.58 -7.70 -24.70
N THR A 11 -1.57 -8.38 -24.10
CA THR A 11 -2.95 -8.38 -24.61
C THR A 11 -3.93 -7.62 -23.75
N GLY A 12 -3.57 -7.30 -22.50
CA GLY A 12 -4.47 -6.73 -21.49
C GLY A 12 -5.54 -7.72 -21.01
N ALA A 13 -5.49 -8.99 -21.42
CA ALA A 13 -6.48 -9.99 -21.04
C ALA A 13 -6.36 -10.32 -19.55
N ALA A 14 -7.50 -10.26 -18.84
CA ALA A 14 -7.59 -10.63 -17.44
C ALA A 14 -7.99 -12.10 -17.30
N THR A 15 -7.20 -12.85 -16.53
CA THR A 15 -7.52 -14.23 -16.15
C THR A 15 -7.78 -14.30 -14.65
N PRO A 16 -8.94 -14.82 -14.20
CA PRO A 16 -9.17 -15.00 -12.77
C PRO A 16 -8.13 -15.98 -12.20
N VAL A 17 -7.53 -15.61 -11.08
CA VAL A 17 -6.56 -16.43 -10.35
C VAL A 17 -7.23 -17.10 -9.16
N GLY A 18 -8.04 -16.35 -8.41
CA GLY A 18 -8.84 -16.88 -7.29
C GLY A 18 -9.24 -15.79 -6.29
N ALA A 19 -10.05 -16.16 -5.30
CA ALA A 19 -10.52 -15.22 -4.28
C ALA A 19 -9.41 -14.88 -3.28
N THR A 20 -9.27 -13.60 -2.93
CA THR A 20 -8.28 -13.15 -1.93
C THR A 20 -8.65 -13.56 -0.52
N GLY A 21 -9.93 -13.74 -0.23
CA GLY A 21 -10.44 -14.00 1.12
C GLY A 21 -10.53 -12.75 2.01
N PHE A 22 -10.16 -11.58 1.49
CA PHE A 22 -10.24 -10.29 2.19
C PHE A 22 -11.25 -9.36 1.51
N ASN A 23 -11.79 -8.42 2.29
CA ASN A 23 -12.60 -7.32 1.77
C ASN A 23 -11.70 -6.15 1.39
N ARG A 24 -12.14 -5.27 0.47
CA ARG A 24 -11.47 -4.01 0.11
C ARG A 24 -9.94 -4.15 -0.11
N VAL A 25 -9.54 -5.06 -1.00
CA VAL A 25 -8.13 -5.18 -1.38
C VAL A 25 -7.79 -4.02 -2.32
N GLY A 26 -7.18 -2.96 -1.78
CA GLY A 26 -7.14 -1.64 -2.41
C GLY A 26 -5.81 -1.26 -3.06
N ALA A 27 -4.70 -1.69 -2.49
CA ALA A 27 -3.37 -1.47 -3.04
C ALA A 27 -2.49 -2.70 -2.80
N ILE A 28 -1.59 -2.95 -3.74
CA ILE A 28 -0.69 -4.09 -3.77
C ILE A 28 0.68 -3.65 -4.28
N ASP A 29 1.75 -4.25 -3.77
CA ASP A 29 3.08 -4.06 -4.32
C ASP A 29 3.97 -5.29 -4.06
N PHE A 30 4.94 -5.52 -4.94
CA PHE A 30 5.90 -6.60 -4.81
C PHE A 30 7.07 -6.16 -3.94
N ASN A 31 7.42 -6.98 -2.94
CA ASN A 31 8.67 -6.79 -2.22
C ASN A 31 9.85 -7.04 -3.18
N PRO A 32 10.71 -6.04 -3.46
CA PRO A 32 11.75 -6.16 -4.47
C PRO A 32 12.88 -7.14 -4.08
N LEU A 33 13.00 -7.47 -2.79
CA LEU A 33 14.05 -8.37 -2.30
C LEU A 33 13.72 -9.84 -2.51
N ASN A 34 12.43 -10.21 -2.55
CA ASN A 34 12.02 -11.61 -2.56
C ASN A 34 10.83 -11.94 -3.47
N GLY A 35 10.23 -10.94 -4.14
CA GLY A 35 9.11 -11.14 -5.06
C GLY A 35 7.79 -11.50 -4.40
N THR A 36 7.65 -11.37 -3.08
CA THR A 36 6.38 -11.60 -2.38
C THR A 36 5.41 -10.46 -2.70
N LEU A 37 4.20 -10.78 -3.15
CA LEU A 37 3.14 -9.78 -3.34
C LEU A 37 2.48 -9.47 -2.01
N TYR A 38 2.52 -8.21 -1.61
CA TYR A 38 1.80 -7.69 -0.45
C TYR A 38 0.59 -6.87 -0.91
N GLY A 39 -0.38 -6.70 -0.01
CA GLY A 39 -1.50 -5.80 -0.21
C GLY A 39 -2.12 -5.30 1.09
N ILE A 40 -3.01 -4.31 0.96
CA ILE A 40 -3.92 -3.91 2.04
C ILE A 40 -5.21 -4.69 1.86
N GLY A 41 -5.66 -5.37 2.89
CA GLY A 41 -6.98 -6.03 2.92
C GLY A 41 -7.72 -5.70 4.21
N VAL A 42 -9.04 -5.67 4.14
CA VAL A 42 -9.91 -5.63 5.33
C VAL A 42 -10.24 -7.06 5.73
N ASP A 43 -9.82 -7.44 6.94
CA ASP A 43 -10.13 -8.75 7.51
C ASP A 43 -11.66 -8.92 7.64
N PRO A 44 -12.23 -10.02 7.13
CA PRO A 44 -13.67 -10.20 7.06
C PRO A 44 -14.35 -10.41 8.43
N VAL A 45 -13.57 -10.65 9.49
CA VAL A 45 -14.08 -10.95 10.85
C VAL A 45 -13.88 -9.75 11.77
N SER A 46 -12.65 -9.29 11.92
CA SER A 46 -12.27 -8.17 12.78
C SER A 46 -12.58 -6.81 12.16
N THR A 47 -12.78 -6.75 10.85
CA THR A 47 -12.99 -5.51 10.07
C THR A 47 -11.81 -4.53 10.09
N ASN A 48 -10.66 -4.96 10.59
CA ASN A 48 -9.43 -4.18 10.60
C ASN A 48 -8.80 -4.13 9.21
N PHE A 49 -8.06 -3.07 8.94
CA PHE A 49 -7.12 -3.05 7.83
C PHE A 49 -5.85 -3.79 8.24
N ASP A 50 -5.51 -4.80 7.46
CA ASP A 50 -4.36 -5.66 7.63
C ASP A 50 -3.43 -5.55 6.43
N LEU A 51 -2.14 -5.66 6.72
CA LEU A 51 -1.18 -6.06 5.70
C LEU A 51 -1.40 -7.55 5.41
N ILE A 52 -1.53 -7.89 4.14
CA ILE A 52 -1.70 -9.27 3.66
C ILE A 52 -0.61 -9.62 2.66
N THR A 53 -0.25 -10.89 2.56
CA THR A 53 0.46 -11.44 1.40
C THR A 53 -0.53 -12.13 0.48
N ILE A 54 -0.30 -12.09 -0.83
CA ILE A 54 -1.18 -12.72 -1.83
C ILE A 54 -0.37 -13.76 -2.60
N ASN A 55 -0.85 -15.01 -2.61
CA ASN A 55 -0.27 -16.03 -3.46
C ASN A 55 -0.63 -15.76 -4.92
N THR A 56 0.37 -15.48 -5.77
CA THR A 56 0.14 -15.10 -7.18
C THR A 56 -0.35 -16.24 -8.06
N ALA A 57 -0.19 -17.50 -7.63
CA ALA A 57 -0.68 -18.67 -8.37
C ALA A 57 -2.15 -19.00 -8.06
N THR A 58 -2.63 -18.67 -6.86
CA THR A 58 -3.98 -19.03 -6.39
C THR A 58 -4.88 -17.85 -6.04
N GLY A 59 -4.33 -16.64 -5.99
CA GLY A 59 -5.03 -15.44 -5.54
C GLY A 59 -5.26 -15.37 -4.03
N LEU A 60 -4.96 -16.44 -3.28
CA LEU A 60 -5.29 -16.54 -1.86
C LEU A 60 -4.45 -15.56 -1.02
N GLY A 61 -5.14 -14.71 -0.27
CA GLY A 61 -4.53 -13.81 0.71
C GLY A 61 -4.23 -14.53 2.03
N THR A 62 -3.19 -14.08 2.72
CA THR A 62 -2.85 -14.51 4.09
C THR A 62 -2.53 -13.26 4.91
N ALA A 63 -3.15 -13.12 6.09
CA ALA A 63 -2.89 -12.01 6.98
C ALA A 63 -1.45 -12.04 7.49
N VAL A 64 -0.76 -10.91 7.41
CA VAL A 64 0.51 -10.66 8.08
C VAL A 64 0.23 -10.06 9.46
N GLY A 65 -0.65 -9.06 9.51
CA GLY A 65 -1.10 -8.44 10.75
C GLY A 65 -1.69 -7.04 10.54
N PRO A 66 -2.31 -6.47 11.58
CA PRO A 66 -2.98 -5.18 11.50
C PRO A 66 -1.98 -4.03 11.40
N PHE A 67 -2.39 -2.94 10.74
CA PHE A 67 -1.59 -1.69 10.72
C PHE A 67 -1.43 -1.04 12.10
N GLY A 68 -2.32 -1.35 13.05
CA GLY A 68 -2.27 -0.86 14.43
C GLY A 68 -3.09 0.44 14.66
N GLY A 69 -3.04 0.95 15.90
CA GLY A 69 -3.95 2.02 16.37
C GLY A 69 -3.82 3.38 15.66
N SER A 70 -2.72 3.62 14.95
CA SER A 70 -2.49 4.86 14.19
C SER A 70 -3.20 4.90 12.84
N ILE A 71 -3.69 3.76 12.34
CA ILE A 71 -4.48 3.65 11.11
C ILE A 71 -5.77 2.93 11.49
N THR A 72 -6.74 3.70 12.01
CA THR A 72 -8.04 3.15 12.44
C THR A 72 -9.21 3.84 11.72
N GLY A 73 -10.25 3.07 11.44
CA GLY A 73 -11.55 3.59 10.98
C GLY A 73 -11.64 3.92 9.49
N PHE A 74 -12.58 4.81 9.16
CA PHE A 74 -12.99 5.18 7.79
C PHE A 74 -11.90 5.83 6.93
N VAL A 75 -10.78 6.22 7.53
CA VAL A 75 -9.66 6.86 6.83
C VAL A 75 -8.95 5.86 5.92
N GLY A 76 -8.81 4.61 6.36
CA GLY A 76 -8.16 3.52 5.60
C GLY A 76 -6.71 3.79 5.19
N VAL A 77 -6.04 2.77 4.69
CA VAL A 77 -4.79 2.95 3.93
C VAL A 77 -5.18 3.11 2.46
N ALA A 78 -4.72 4.18 1.84
CA ALA A 78 -5.06 4.51 0.45
C ALA A 78 -4.12 3.80 -0.54
N ASP A 79 -2.82 3.75 -0.22
CA ASP A 79 -1.81 3.14 -1.10
C ASP A 79 -0.58 2.66 -0.33
N MET A 80 0.23 1.83 -0.99
CA MET A 80 1.52 1.38 -0.49
C MET A 80 2.54 1.25 -1.62
N SER A 81 3.83 1.42 -1.28
CA SER A 81 4.91 1.11 -2.20
C SER A 81 6.19 0.72 -1.47
N PHE A 82 6.87 -0.31 -1.97
CA PHE A 82 8.20 -0.71 -1.54
C PHE A 82 9.27 0.16 -2.18
N ARG A 83 10.23 0.57 -1.34
CA ARG A 83 11.53 1.07 -1.79
C ARG A 83 12.43 -0.09 -2.22
N SER A 84 13.44 0.18 -3.05
CA SER A 84 14.37 -0.85 -3.55
C SER A 84 15.05 -1.69 -2.45
N ASP A 85 15.21 -1.14 -1.25
CA ASP A 85 15.81 -1.81 -0.09
C ASP A 85 14.82 -2.63 0.76
N GLY A 86 13.56 -2.76 0.31
CA GLY A 86 12.52 -3.54 0.99
C GLY A 86 11.78 -2.77 2.09
N THR A 87 12.06 -1.48 2.29
CA THR A 87 11.24 -0.64 3.19
C THR A 87 9.87 -0.41 2.57
N LEU A 88 8.79 -0.81 3.26
CA LEU A 88 7.42 -0.57 2.82
C LEU A 88 6.93 0.78 3.35
N TYR A 89 6.48 1.63 2.43
CA TYR A 89 5.81 2.88 2.75
C TYR A 89 4.31 2.76 2.47
N ALA A 90 3.50 3.43 3.27
CA ALA A 90 2.05 3.49 3.11
C ALA A 90 1.55 4.91 3.37
N VAL A 91 0.38 5.24 2.84
CA VAL A 91 -0.30 6.51 3.08
C VAL A 91 -1.76 6.28 3.46
N ASP A 92 -2.24 6.99 4.49
CA ASP A 92 -3.64 6.94 4.88
C ASP A 92 -4.50 7.97 4.12
N GLY A 93 -5.83 7.86 4.25
CA GLY A 93 -6.76 8.84 3.69
C GLY A 93 -6.61 10.28 4.21
N LEU A 94 -5.82 10.51 5.27
CA LEU A 94 -5.48 11.84 5.78
C LEU A 94 -4.10 12.33 5.31
N ALA A 95 -3.51 11.63 4.34
CA ALA A 95 -2.20 11.90 3.76
C ALA A 95 -1.02 11.79 4.73
N THR A 96 -1.18 11.08 5.85
CA THR A 96 -0.08 10.71 6.73
C THR A 96 0.73 9.59 6.07
N VAL A 97 2.05 9.75 6.02
CA VAL A 97 2.97 8.73 5.49
C VAL A 97 3.55 7.90 6.61
N TYR A 98 3.59 6.59 6.39
CA TYR A 98 4.07 5.59 7.33
C TYR A 98 5.15 4.73 6.71
N THR A 99 6.05 4.22 7.55
CA THR A 99 6.76 2.97 7.26
C THR A 99 5.99 1.81 7.89
N VAL A 100 5.93 0.67 7.21
CA VAL A 100 5.21 -0.52 7.65
C VAL A 100 6.18 -1.68 7.83
N ASN A 101 6.09 -2.40 8.95
CA ASN A 101 6.87 -3.62 9.16
C ASN A 101 6.27 -4.79 8.37
N PRO A 102 6.93 -5.35 7.33
CA PRO A 102 6.36 -6.40 6.48
C PRO A 102 6.21 -7.77 7.15
N SER A 103 6.73 -7.94 8.37
CA SER A 103 6.61 -9.17 9.17
C SER A 103 5.48 -9.13 10.20
N THR A 104 5.01 -7.92 10.56
CA THR A 104 3.98 -7.75 11.59
C THR A 104 2.78 -6.92 11.14
N GLY A 105 2.89 -6.22 10.01
CA GLY A 105 1.89 -5.26 9.54
C GLY A 105 1.93 -3.91 10.24
N ALA A 106 2.66 -3.76 11.35
CA ALA A 106 2.61 -2.54 12.16
C ALA A 106 3.11 -1.30 11.40
N ALA A 107 2.27 -0.25 11.35
CA ALA A 107 2.61 1.04 10.74
C ALA A 107 3.19 2.01 11.77
N THR A 108 4.24 2.72 11.38
CA THR A 108 4.88 3.80 12.17
C THR A 108 4.84 5.08 11.34
N PRO A 109 4.20 6.17 11.82
CA PRO A 109 4.16 7.42 11.08
C PRO A 109 5.57 8.02 10.99
N ILE A 110 5.93 8.50 9.81
CA ILE A 110 7.19 9.21 9.58
C ILE A 110 7.00 10.70 9.39
N GLY A 111 5.76 11.21 9.44
CA GLY A 111 5.44 12.63 9.34
C GLY A 111 4.22 13.02 10.15
N GLY A 112 4.07 14.33 10.35
CA GLY A 112 2.90 14.90 11.00
C GLY A 112 1.67 14.90 10.09
N PRO A 113 0.46 14.94 10.66
CA PRO A 113 -0.77 15.04 9.88
C PRO A 113 -0.75 16.28 8.98
N GLN A 114 -1.36 16.18 7.79
CA GLN A 114 -1.52 17.29 6.83
C GLN A 114 -0.21 17.89 6.28
N SER A 115 0.90 17.15 6.34
CA SER A 115 2.17 17.54 5.71
C SER A 115 2.18 17.38 4.18
N LEU A 116 1.11 16.78 3.66
CA LEU A 116 0.80 16.56 2.25
C LEU A 116 -0.70 16.81 2.00
N PRO A 117 -1.08 17.26 0.80
CA PRO A 117 -2.50 17.36 0.43
C PRO A 117 -3.18 15.99 0.37
N PHE A 118 -4.51 15.98 0.48
CA PHE A 118 -5.29 14.74 0.34
C PHE A 118 -5.10 14.14 -1.05
N GLY A 119 -4.81 12.85 -1.11
CA GLY A 119 -4.51 12.16 -2.35
C GLY A 119 -4.24 10.68 -2.07
N ASN A 120 -4.52 9.85 -3.07
CA ASN A 120 -4.63 8.41 -2.88
C ASN A 120 -3.46 7.62 -3.45
N ALA A 121 -2.50 8.23 -4.14
CA ALA A 121 -1.43 7.50 -4.82
C ALA A 121 -0.06 7.75 -4.18
N LEU A 122 0.73 6.69 -4.02
CA LEU A 122 2.07 6.69 -3.47
C LEU A 122 2.95 5.68 -4.23
N ALA A 123 4.01 6.15 -4.89
CA ALA A 123 4.89 5.27 -5.65
C ALA A 123 6.36 5.69 -5.58
N PHE A 124 7.25 4.71 -5.48
CA PHE A 124 8.68 4.91 -5.67
C PHE A 124 9.06 4.92 -7.16
N SER A 125 9.99 5.81 -7.49
CA SER A 125 10.79 5.70 -8.73
C SER A 125 11.94 4.71 -8.56
N LEU A 126 12.56 4.31 -9.67
CA LEU A 126 13.74 3.42 -9.68
C LEU A 126 14.96 3.98 -8.93
N SER A 127 15.01 5.29 -8.70
CA SER A 127 16.06 5.97 -7.92
C SER A 127 15.62 6.27 -6.48
N ASP A 128 14.67 5.50 -5.95
CA ASP A 128 14.13 5.60 -4.59
C ASP A 128 13.58 6.98 -4.22
N THR A 129 13.17 7.80 -5.19
CA THR A 129 12.38 9.00 -4.92
C THR A 129 10.93 8.62 -4.75
N LEU A 130 10.34 8.96 -3.60
CA LEU A 130 8.94 8.69 -3.27
C LEU A 130 8.06 9.83 -3.76
N TYR A 131 7.12 9.51 -4.64
CA TYR A 131 6.13 10.45 -5.16
C TYR A 131 4.76 10.18 -4.53
N LYS A 132 4.10 11.25 -4.11
CA LYS A 132 2.67 11.25 -3.81
C LYS A 132 1.96 12.09 -4.85
N VAL A 133 0.82 11.62 -5.33
CA VAL A 133 0.00 12.34 -6.30
C VAL A 133 -1.39 12.58 -5.71
N ASP A 134 -1.88 13.81 -5.83
CA ASP A 134 -3.28 14.15 -5.59
C ASP A 134 -4.01 14.40 -6.92
N ASN A 135 -5.19 15.02 -6.88
CA ASN A 135 -5.97 15.26 -8.10
C ASN A 135 -5.36 16.33 -9.03
N GLU A 136 -4.37 17.07 -8.56
CA GLU A 136 -3.88 18.31 -9.17
C GLU A 136 -2.37 18.28 -9.44
N ALA A 137 -1.59 17.61 -8.59
CA ALA A 137 -0.14 17.71 -8.55
C ALA A 137 0.56 16.47 -8.00
N ALA A 138 1.86 16.41 -8.28
CA ALA A 138 2.79 15.46 -7.68
C ALA A 138 3.71 16.15 -6.66
N TYR A 139 4.07 15.41 -5.61
CA TYR A 139 4.94 15.85 -4.53
C TYR A 139 6.03 14.82 -4.30
N ILE A 140 7.28 15.28 -4.14
CA ILE A 140 8.37 14.46 -3.62
C ILE A 140 8.23 14.40 -2.10
N VAL A 141 8.08 13.20 -1.55
CA VAL A 141 7.93 12.96 -0.12
C VAL A 141 9.29 12.80 0.54
N ASN A 142 9.51 13.56 1.61
CA ASN A 142 10.64 13.35 2.50
C ASN A 142 10.44 12.05 3.31
N GLN A 143 11.25 11.04 3.00
CA GLN A 143 11.13 9.69 3.57
C GLN A 143 11.48 9.57 5.06
N THR A 144 11.91 10.66 5.70
CA THR A 144 12.21 10.73 7.15
C THR A 144 11.21 11.59 7.94
N HIS A 145 10.54 12.54 7.29
CA HIS A 145 9.64 13.51 7.94
C HIS A 145 8.22 13.55 7.34
N GLY A 146 7.95 12.76 6.29
CA GLY A 146 6.67 12.67 5.61
C GLY A 146 6.22 13.94 4.85
N SER A 147 6.98 15.03 4.89
CA SER A 147 6.63 16.30 4.24
C SER A 147 6.82 16.26 2.71
N GLY A 148 5.99 17.01 1.98
CA GLY A 148 6.08 17.11 0.52
C GLY A 148 6.82 18.33 0.00
N THR A 149 7.51 18.16 -1.12
CA THR A 149 7.96 19.24 -2.00
C THR A 149 7.26 19.14 -3.34
N PHE A 150 6.62 20.21 -3.79
CA PHE A 150 5.88 20.25 -5.06
C PHE A 150 6.81 19.97 -6.25
N VAL A 151 6.32 19.21 -7.23
CA VAL A 151 6.98 18.96 -8.52
C VAL A 151 6.36 19.88 -9.57
N SER A 152 7.18 20.76 -10.16
CA SER A 152 6.77 21.69 -11.23
C SER A 152 6.79 21.07 -12.62
#